data_AF-A0AAD8AYE9-F1
#
_entry.id   AF-A0AAD8AYE9-F1
#
_cell.length_a   1.000
_cell.length_b   1.000
_cell.length_c   1.000
_cell.angle_alpha   90.00
_cell.angle_beta   90.00
_cell.angle_gamma   90.00
#
_symmetry.space_group_name_H-M   'P 1'
#
loop_
_entity.id
_entity.type
_entity.pdbx_description
1 polymer ?
#
loop_
_entity_poly.entity_id
_entity_poly.type
_entity_poly.pdbx_seq_one_letter_code
_entity_poly.pdbx_strand_id
1 'polypeptide(L)'
;MEQLKVEASLTRSKTEVWLIGQLQDVLPANVLLTTSDVLKVFCYHHHTEKKTVSESAKLTSYQILELWDKARIPTTYDTHVIEKLKSVFEEYQLIKKNKGRASDAHRLREKNFEEKSRKLFDIAHQEAAQLIKIHEDRVFLEDQRSTRQMKMSDIDKQPSKKEDRAGERKQKDEDRKMREEHRKNASAQSSITQIPDSSNSESEENIEEQQQHKDKDYEIDIPLYYKKQLCYAVDVEESSELDIATKKPRILQDMMSPSDVASALDRINLSDRKFTILAAAIAQASGQSLDDAALSRSTVH
;
A
#
# COMPACT_ATOMS: atom_id res chain seq x y z
N MET A 1 32.64 39.20 8.85
CA MET A 1 32.22 37.95 9.53
C MET A 1 31.11 38.21 10.53
N GLU A 2 31.34 39.02 11.57
CA GLU A 2 30.37 39.22 12.66
C GLU A 2 29.09 39.96 12.23
N GLN A 3 29.20 41.06 11.46
CA GLN A 3 28.04 41.82 10.96
C GLN A 3 27.09 40.98 10.09
N LEU A 4 27.61 40.16 9.17
CA LEU A 4 26.80 39.23 8.37
C LEU A 4 26.03 38.21 9.24
N LYS A 5 26.61 37.79 10.37
CA LYS A 5 25.95 36.89 11.33
C LYS A 5 24.82 37.61 12.08
N VAL A 6 24.98 38.91 12.35
CA VAL A 6 23.96 39.76 13.01
C VAL A 6 22.80 40.08 12.06
N GLU A 7 23.05 40.46 10.80
CA GLU A 7 21.99 40.72 9.82
C GLU A 7 21.20 39.47 9.44
N ALA A 8 21.89 38.34 9.26
CA ALA A 8 21.25 37.04 9.10
C ALA A 8 20.41 36.64 10.33
N SER A 9 20.79 37.07 11.53
CA SER A 9 20.00 36.81 12.74
C SER A 9 18.76 37.73 12.85
N LEU A 10 18.88 39.01 12.49
CA LEU A 10 17.76 39.95 12.46
C LEU A 10 16.68 39.50 11.46
N THR A 11 17.06 39.16 10.24
CA THR A 11 16.12 38.65 9.22
C THR A 11 15.48 37.33 9.63
N ARG A 12 16.26 36.41 10.20
CA ARG A 12 15.80 35.11 10.72
C ARG A 12 14.81 35.18 11.88
N SER A 13 14.87 36.21 12.73
CA SER A 13 13.86 36.45 13.77
C SER A 13 12.51 36.94 13.22
N LYS A 14 12.47 37.46 11.98
CA LYS A 14 11.27 38.09 11.39
C LYS A 14 10.27 37.08 10.82
N THR A 15 10.73 35.86 10.53
CA THR A 15 9.93 34.71 10.08
C THR A 15 9.72 33.64 11.17
N GLU A 16 10.12 33.91 12.42
CA GLU A 16 9.91 32.98 13.52
C GLU A 16 8.46 33.04 14.03
N VAL A 17 7.78 31.89 14.02
CA VAL A 17 6.42 31.74 14.52
C VAL A 17 6.47 31.08 15.91
N TRP A 18 5.92 31.75 16.91
CA TRP A 18 5.89 31.28 18.30
C TRP A 18 5.39 29.82 18.41
N LEU A 19 6.05 29.00 19.24
CA LEU A 19 5.91 27.52 19.38
C LEU A 19 6.16 26.66 18.13
N ILE A 20 6.24 27.22 16.92
CA ILE A 20 6.53 26.48 15.67
C ILE A 20 8.02 26.61 15.27
N GLY A 21 8.64 27.75 15.56
CA GLY A 21 10.00 28.10 15.16
C GLY A 21 10.05 28.77 13.78
N GLN A 22 11.17 28.61 13.08
CA GLN A 22 11.39 29.19 11.75
C GLN A 22 10.59 28.44 10.68
N LEU A 23 9.85 29.20 9.86
CA LEU A 23 9.15 28.67 8.70
C LEU A 23 10.14 28.12 7.67
N GLN A 24 9.72 27.06 6.98
CA GLN A 24 10.51 26.34 5.98
C GLN A 24 9.64 26.15 4.74
N ASP A 25 10.23 26.27 3.56
CA ASP A 25 9.63 26.01 2.25
C ASP A 25 9.78 24.54 1.82
N VAL A 26 10.84 23.88 2.30
CA VAL A 26 11.21 22.49 1.96
C VAL A 26 11.24 21.60 3.20
N LEU A 27 10.66 20.40 3.07
CA LEU A 27 10.69 19.34 4.09
C LEU A 27 12.06 18.64 4.20
N PRO A 28 12.45 18.12 5.38
CA PRO A 28 13.61 17.23 5.51
C PRO A 28 13.46 15.97 4.65
N ALA A 29 14.38 15.75 3.71
CA ALA A 29 14.26 14.69 2.70
C ALA A 29 14.44 13.24 3.23
N ASN A 30 15.14 13.04 4.35
CA ASN A 30 15.63 11.71 4.78
C ASN A 30 15.07 11.24 6.14
N VAL A 31 14.06 11.89 6.71
CA VAL A 31 13.48 11.53 8.03
C VAL A 31 11.97 11.79 8.00
N LEU A 32 11.16 10.90 8.61
CA LEU A 32 9.73 11.15 8.71
C LEU A 32 9.45 12.37 9.60
N LEU A 33 8.50 13.19 9.18
CA LEU A 33 8.27 14.52 9.72
C LEU A 33 7.82 14.51 11.18
N THR A 34 8.31 15.46 11.96
CA THR A 34 7.63 15.81 13.22
C THR A 34 6.39 16.66 12.93
N THR A 35 5.50 16.71 13.91
CA THR A 35 4.34 17.62 13.89
C THR A 35 4.78 19.10 13.79
N SER A 36 5.95 19.46 14.34
CA SER A 36 6.59 20.77 14.19
C SER A 36 7.01 21.04 12.75
N ASP A 37 7.62 20.08 12.06
CA ASP A 37 8.10 20.27 10.68
C ASP A 37 6.93 20.47 9.70
N VAL A 38 5.85 19.69 9.86
CA VAL A 38 4.59 19.87 9.12
C VAL A 38 4.02 21.28 9.34
N LEU A 39 4.04 21.77 10.57
CA LEU A 39 3.55 23.11 10.90
C LEU A 39 4.42 24.23 10.31
N LYS A 40 5.74 24.05 10.19
CA LYS A 40 6.64 25.04 9.55
C LYS A 40 6.30 25.23 8.08
N VAL A 41 6.12 24.13 7.34
CA VAL A 41 5.78 24.18 5.90
C VAL A 41 4.34 24.65 5.67
N PHE A 42 3.39 24.16 6.47
CA PHE A 42 2.01 24.67 6.42
C PHE A 42 1.94 26.19 6.68
N CYS A 43 2.61 26.68 7.72
CA CYS A 43 2.62 28.10 8.03
C CYS A 43 3.45 28.92 7.03
N TYR A 44 4.39 28.32 6.29
CA TYR A 44 5.05 28.97 5.16
C TYR A 44 4.05 29.26 4.03
N HIS A 45 3.32 28.24 3.55
CA HIS A 45 2.26 28.44 2.55
C HIS A 45 1.21 29.47 3.01
N HIS A 46 0.76 29.36 4.27
CA HIS A 46 -0.30 30.24 4.78
C HIS A 46 0.16 31.69 5.02
N HIS A 47 1.31 31.89 5.68
CA HIS A 47 1.77 33.23 6.07
C HIS A 47 2.64 33.92 5.01
N THR A 48 3.47 33.18 4.27
CA THR A 48 4.37 33.73 3.24
C THR A 48 3.65 33.84 1.90
N GLU A 49 3.13 32.72 1.39
CA GLU A 49 2.47 32.65 0.06
C GLU A 49 1.01 33.11 0.06
N LYS A 50 0.47 33.47 1.23
CA LYS A 50 -0.92 33.95 1.44
C LYS A 50 -2.00 32.97 1.00
N LYS A 51 -1.67 31.67 0.96
CA LYS A 51 -2.58 30.58 0.62
C LYS A 51 -3.67 30.45 1.69
N THR A 52 -4.86 29.99 1.29
CA THR A 52 -5.94 29.73 2.27
C THR A 52 -5.55 28.57 3.21
N VAL A 53 -6.20 28.45 4.37
CA VAL A 53 -5.96 27.32 5.31
C VAL A 53 -6.20 25.96 4.61
N SER A 54 -7.26 25.84 3.81
CA SER A 54 -7.57 24.61 3.07
C SER A 54 -6.56 24.32 1.95
N GLU A 55 -6.09 25.34 1.24
CA GLU A 55 -5.10 25.18 0.16
C GLU A 55 -3.71 24.86 0.71
N SER A 56 -3.29 25.56 1.77
CA SER A 56 -2.04 25.29 2.50
C SER A 56 -2.01 23.84 3.03
N ALA A 57 -3.14 23.34 3.53
CA ALA A 57 -3.24 21.97 4.02
C ALA A 57 -3.08 20.94 2.89
N LYS A 58 -3.68 21.19 1.71
CA LYS A 58 -3.53 20.34 0.52
C LYS A 58 -2.11 20.33 -0.03
N LEU A 59 -1.48 21.51 -0.16
CA LEU A 59 -0.09 21.62 -0.63
C LEU A 59 0.87 20.88 0.32
N THR A 60 0.71 21.08 1.63
CA THR A 60 1.53 20.38 2.62
C THR A 60 1.26 18.87 2.62
N SER A 61 0.01 18.42 2.47
CA SER A 61 -0.31 16.99 2.45
C SER A 61 0.33 16.26 1.26
N TYR A 62 0.40 16.87 0.08
CA TYR A 62 1.07 16.25 -1.06
C TYR A 62 2.57 16.03 -0.81
N GLN A 63 3.27 17.02 -0.25
CA GLN A 63 4.68 16.88 0.09
C GLN A 63 4.92 15.85 1.22
N ILE A 64 3.99 15.75 2.20
CA ILE A 64 4.03 14.70 3.23
C ILE A 64 3.87 13.33 2.57
N LEU A 65 2.85 13.14 1.73
CA LEU A 65 2.58 11.85 1.09
C LEU A 65 3.76 11.39 0.22
N GLU A 66 4.39 12.28 -0.55
CA GLU A 66 5.60 12.00 -1.33
C GLU A 66 6.77 11.51 -0.46
N LEU A 67 6.93 12.06 0.76
CA LEU A 67 7.96 11.64 1.70
C LEU A 67 7.68 10.25 2.31
N TRP A 68 6.42 9.93 2.57
CA TRP A 68 6.01 8.62 3.09
C TRP A 68 6.04 7.53 2.01
N ASP A 69 5.77 7.87 0.75
CA ASP A 69 5.95 6.98 -0.41
C ASP A 69 7.44 6.64 -0.62
N LYS A 70 8.35 7.62 -0.51
CA LYS A 70 9.80 7.38 -0.48
C LYS A 70 10.23 6.44 0.66
N ALA A 71 9.54 6.49 1.80
CA ALA A 71 9.74 5.58 2.92
C ALA A 71 9.11 4.19 2.73
N ARG A 72 8.36 3.97 1.63
CA ARG A 72 7.64 2.72 1.31
C ARG A 72 6.60 2.31 2.36
N ILE A 73 6.14 3.25 3.18
CA ILE A 73 5.17 3.00 4.25
C ILE A 73 3.76 3.33 3.75
N PRO A 74 2.81 2.36 3.73
CA PRO A 74 1.42 2.61 3.38
C PRO A 74 0.79 3.66 4.31
N THR A 75 0.11 4.65 3.75
CA THR A 75 -0.52 5.76 4.47
C THR A 75 -2.04 5.60 4.60
N THR A 76 -2.65 6.45 5.42
CA THR A 76 -4.11 6.71 5.40
C THR A 76 -4.52 7.49 4.15
N TYR A 77 -5.82 7.58 3.87
CA TYR A 77 -6.39 8.45 2.84
C TYR A 77 -5.97 9.92 2.99
N ASP A 78 -5.69 10.58 1.86
CA ASP A 78 -5.30 12.00 1.75
C ASP A 78 -6.24 12.95 2.50
N THR A 79 -7.54 12.67 2.47
CA THR A 79 -8.57 13.43 3.19
C THR A 79 -8.28 13.49 4.68
N HIS A 80 -7.97 12.36 5.30
CA HIS A 80 -7.62 12.28 6.72
C HIS A 80 -6.27 12.91 7.04
N VAL A 81 -5.31 12.89 6.11
CA VAL A 81 -4.05 13.64 6.24
C VAL A 81 -4.33 15.15 6.32
N ILE A 82 -5.18 15.66 5.41
CA ILE A 82 -5.59 17.08 5.37
C ILE A 82 -6.39 17.47 6.64
N GLU A 83 -7.32 16.62 7.08
CA GLU A 83 -8.12 16.83 8.31
C GLU A 83 -7.24 16.85 9.56
N LYS A 84 -6.32 15.89 9.69
CA LYS A 84 -5.36 15.84 10.80
C LYS A 84 -4.46 17.07 10.83
N LEU A 85 -4.01 17.53 9.67
CA LEU A 85 -3.16 18.73 9.55
C LEU A 85 -3.92 19.99 9.97
N LYS A 86 -5.17 20.16 9.50
CA LYS A 86 -6.08 21.24 9.96
C LYS A 86 -6.30 21.20 11.47
N SER A 87 -6.61 20.04 12.04
CA SER A 87 -6.83 19.86 13.47
C SER A 87 -5.61 20.27 14.31
N VAL A 88 -4.40 19.89 13.90
CA VAL A 88 -3.15 20.32 14.55
C VAL A 88 -2.93 21.84 14.44
N PHE A 89 -3.24 22.44 13.29
CA PHE A 89 -3.14 23.91 13.14
C PHE A 89 -4.19 24.65 13.99
N GLU A 90 -5.41 24.12 14.10
CA GLU A 90 -6.47 24.68 14.95
C GLU A 90 -6.11 24.61 16.44
N GLU A 91 -5.56 23.48 16.90
CA GLU A 91 -5.02 23.33 18.25
C GLU A 91 -3.92 24.37 18.53
N TYR A 92 -2.95 24.51 17.62
CA TYR A 92 -1.92 25.54 17.71
C TYR A 92 -2.53 26.96 17.80
N GLN A 93 -3.51 27.27 16.95
CA GLN A 93 -4.15 28.59 16.92
C GLN A 93 -4.95 28.87 18.21
N LEU A 94 -5.56 27.85 18.83
CA LEU A 94 -6.20 27.96 20.15
C LEU A 94 -5.18 28.25 21.26
N ILE A 95 -3.98 27.67 21.20
CA ILE A 95 -2.90 27.96 22.16
C ILE A 95 -2.38 29.39 21.92
N LYS A 96 -2.07 29.75 20.67
CA LYS A 96 -1.61 31.09 20.25
C LYS A 96 -2.55 32.22 20.66
N LYS A 97 -3.88 32.02 20.55
CA LYS A 97 -4.90 33.00 21.01
C LYS A 97 -4.83 33.31 22.51
N ASN A 98 -4.25 32.40 23.31
CA ASN A 98 -4.28 32.48 24.77
C ASN A 98 -2.92 32.81 25.41
N LYS A 99 -1.85 32.95 24.62
CA LYS A 99 -0.43 33.19 25.02
C LYS A 99 -0.20 34.17 26.20
N GLY A 100 -1.08 35.15 26.40
CA GLY A 100 -0.97 36.10 27.52
C GLY A 100 -1.51 35.59 28.88
N ARG A 101 -2.16 34.42 28.93
CA ARG A 101 -2.82 33.90 30.15
C ARG A 101 -1.86 33.06 30.98
N ALA A 102 -1.43 33.58 32.13
CA ALA A 102 -0.57 32.85 33.08
C ALA A 102 -1.29 31.76 33.92
N SER A 103 -2.35 31.13 33.38
CA SER A 103 -3.07 30.05 34.06
C SER A 103 -2.34 28.72 33.89
N ASP A 104 -2.25 27.92 34.96
CA ASP A 104 -1.56 26.62 34.91
C ASP A 104 -2.20 25.64 33.93
N ALA A 105 -3.53 25.72 33.74
CA ALA A 105 -4.22 24.96 32.70
C ALA A 105 -3.81 25.37 31.27
N HIS A 106 -3.36 26.61 31.07
CA HIS A 106 -2.81 27.03 29.78
C HIS A 106 -1.37 26.56 29.60
N ARG A 107 -0.51 26.75 30.61
CA ARG A 107 0.88 26.26 30.63
C ARG A 107 0.97 24.75 30.37
N LEU A 108 0.03 23.98 30.94
CA LEU A 108 -0.07 22.54 30.69
C LEU A 108 -0.41 22.24 29.22
N ARG A 109 -1.29 23.01 28.58
CA ARG A 109 -1.59 22.88 27.14
C ARG A 109 -0.39 23.26 26.27
N GLU A 110 0.33 24.33 26.61
CA GLU A 110 1.56 24.72 25.92
C GLU A 110 2.61 23.59 25.98
N LYS A 111 2.86 23.04 27.18
CA LYS A 111 3.81 21.92 27.37
C LYS A 111 3.37 20.66 26.63
N ASN A 112 2.09 20.26 26.73
CA ASN A 112 1.57 19.09 26.03
C ASN A 112 1.68 19.24 24.50
N PHE A 113 1.45 20.46 23.98
CA PHE A 113 1.62 20.76 22.57
C PHE A 113 3.10 20.76 22.15
N GLU A 114 4.02 21.26 22.99
CA GLU A 114 5.46 21.19 22.71
C GLU A 114 5.98 19.74 22.73
N GLU A 115 5.48 18.89 23.62
CA GLU A 115 5.79 17.46 23.61
C GLU A 115 5.18 16.75 22.39
N LYS A 116 3.98 17.15 21.95
CA LYS A 116 3.33 16.66 20.72
C LYS A 116 4.05 17.14 19.46
N SER A 117 4.52 18.38 19.42
CA SER A 117 5.15 18.97 18.23
C SER A 117 6.45 18.24 17.85
N ARG A 118 7.16 17.70 18.85
CA ARG A 118 8.38 16.89 18.67
C ARG A 118 8.11 15.44 18.22
N LYS A 119 6.88 14.94 18.29
CA LYS A 119 6.51 13.57 17.88
C LYS A 119 6.26 13.48 16.37
N LEU A 120 6.40 12.26 15.84
CA LEU A 120 6.05 11.89 14.47
C LEU A 120 4.64 12.37 14.10
N PHE A 121 4.52 13.05 12.97
CA PHE A 121 3.22 13.30 12.34
C PHE A 121 2.75 12.01 11.64
N ASP A 122 2.31 11.04 12.43
CA ASP A 122 2.06 9.67 11.95
C ASP A 122 0.83 9.62 11.03
N ILE A 123 1.04 9.30 9.74
CA ILE A 123 -0.04 9.07 8.78
C ILE A 123 -0.01 7.64 8.22
N ALA A 124 0.65 6.71 8.91
CA ALA A 124 0.66 5.31 8.52
C ALA A 124 -0.78 4.75 8.48
N HIS A 125 -1.04 3.86 7.54
CA HIS A 125 -2.24 3.04 7.53
C HIS A 125 -2.38 2.30 8.88
N GLN A 126 -3.62 2.07 9.34
CA GLN A 126 -3.86 1.40 10.63
C GLN A 126 -3.19 0.02 10.68
N GLU A 127 -3.25 -0.70 9.55
CA GLU A 127 -2.61 -2.01 9.35
C GLU A 127 -1.23 -1.92 8.67
N ALA A 128 -0.56 -0.76 8.67
CA ALA A 128 0.74 -0.58 7.99
C ALA A 128 1.77 -1.65 8.37
N ALA A 129 1.80 -2.05 9.65
CA ALA A 129 2.68 -3.12 10.13
C ALA A 129 2.45 -4.46 9.42
N GLN A 130 1.23 -4.77 8.96
CA GLN A 130 0.91 -5.99 8.21
C GLN A 130 1.19 -5.83 6.72
N LEU A 131 0.87 -4.65 6.16
CA LEU A 131 1.04 -4.33 4.74
C LEU A 131 2.52 -4.19 4.34
N ILE A 132 3.37 -3.70 5.25
CA ILE A 132 4.82 -3.59 5.06
C ILE A 132 5.44 -5.00 5.03
N LYS A 133 5.95 -5.38 3.86
CA LYS A 133 6.60 -6.68 3.58
C LYS A 133 8.08 -6.72 3.97
N ILE A 134 8.75 -5.57 3.91
CA ILE A 134 10.18 -5.44 4.19
C ILE A 134 10.35 -5.24 5.70
N HIS A 135 11.18 -6.05 6.35
CA HIS A 135 11.34 -5.99 7.80
C HIS A 135 11.98 -4.65 8.25
N GLU A 136 12.94 -4.15 7.47
CA GLU A 136 13.66 -2.90 7.74
C GLU A 136 12.72 -1.69 7.75
N ASP A 137 11.82 -1.55 6.76
CA ASP A 137 10.81 -0.49 6.71
C ASP A 137 9.86 -0.52 7.93
N ARG A 138 9.55 -1.73 8.44
CA ARG A 138 8.72 -1.91 9.65
C ARG A 138 9.47 -1.47 10.91
N VAL A 139 10.74 -1.84 11.04
CA VAL A 139 11.62 -1.42 12.15
C VAL A 139 11.86 0.10 12.10
N PHE A 140 12.02 0.65 10.91
CA PHE A 140 12.12 2.09 10.69
C PHE A 140 10.87 2.83 11.19
N LEU A 141 9.66 2.41 10.81
CA LEU A 141 8.43 3.02 11.32
C LEU A 141 8.33 2.97 12.86
N GLU A 142 8.75 1.87 13.49
CA GLU A 142 8.71 1.71 14.95
C GLU A 142 9.75 2.60 15.67
N ASP A 143 10.97 2.75 15.14
CA ASP A 143 11.93 3.76 15.63
C ASP A 143 11.37 5.18 15.44
N GLN A 144 10.80 5.51 14.28
CA GLN A 144 10.26 6.84 14.01
C GLN A 144 9.07 7.21 14.90
N ARG A 145 8.37 6.22 15.47
CA ARG A 145 7.33 6.39 16.51
C ARG A 145 7.90 6.59 17.92
N SER A 146 9.14 6.14 18.16
CA SER A 146 9.78 6.10 19.48
C SER A 146 11.02 7.00 19.55
N THR A 147 12.21 6.45 19.32
CA THR A 147 13.51 7.13 19.49
C THR A 147 13.93 8.04 18.34
N ARG A 148 13.38 7.81 17.14
CA ARG A 148 13.60 8.58 15.90
C ARG A 148 15.08 8.72 15.50
N GLN A 149 15.88 7.68 15.73
CA GLN A 149 17.32 7.66 15.44
C GLN A 149 17.64 7.26 14.00
N MET A 150 16.81 6.40 13.39
CA MET A 150 16.99 5.94 12.02
C MET A 150 16.68 7.07 11.03
N LYS A 151 17.29 6.97 9.85
CA LYS A 151 17.07 7.88 8.72
C LYS A 151 16.92 7.04 7.46
N MET A 152 16.16 7.56 6.50
CA MET A 152 16.04 6.97 5.17
C MET A 152 17.39 7.08 4.45
N SER A 153 17.94 5.93 4.09
CA SER A 153 19.09 5.78 3.19
C SER A 153 18.63 5.73 1.72
N ASP A 154 19.57 5.77 0.79
CA ASP A 154 19.28 5.61 -0.64
C ASP A 154 18.53 4.29 -0.92
N ILE A 155 17.62 4.32 -1.90
CA ILE A 155 16.74 3.19 -2.25
C ILE A 155 17.56 1.93 -2.53
N ASP A 156 17.33 0.89 -1.73
CA ASP A 156 18.06 -0.36 -1.90
C ASP A 156 17.64 -1.08 -3.19
N LYS A 157 18.62 -1.34 -4.05
CA LYS A 157 18.41 -1.73 -5.46
C LYS A 157 17.91 -3.16 -5.61
N GLN A 158 18.03 -4.00 -4.58
CA GLN A 158 17.59 -5.40 -4.60
C GLN A 158 16.09 -5.57 -4.32
N PRO A 159 15.50 -5.03 -3.23
CA PRO A 159 14.06 -5.11 -3.00
C PRO A 159 13.27 -4.43 -4.13
N SER A 160 13.70 -3.26 -4.60
CA SER A 160 13.02 -2.55 -5.70
C SER A 160 12.85 -3.43 -6.94
N LYS A 161 13.95 -4.03 -7.44
CA LYS A 161 13.89 -4.94 -8.62
C LYS A 161 12.99 -6.15 -8.45
N LYS A 162 12.76 -6.60 -7.20
CA LYS A 162 11.86 -7.72 -6.91
C LYS A 162 10.39 -7.27 -6.96
N GLU A 163 10.12 -6.05 -6.53
CA GLU A 163 8.80 -5.42 -6.58
C GLU A 163 8.42 -5.01 -7.99
N ASP A 164 9.33 -4.39 -8.76
CA ASP A 164 9.13 -4.03 -10.16
C ASP A 164 8.67 -5.26 -10.99
N ARG A 165 9.39 -6.38 -10.84
CA ARG A 165 9.05 -7.67 -11.47
C ARG A 165 7.73 -8.27 -10.99
N ALA A 166 7.32 -7.98 -9.75
CA ALA A 166 6.03 -8.44 -9.22
C ALA A 166 4.88 -7.56 -9.75
N GLY A 167 5.09 -6.25 -9.86
CA GLY A 167 4.19 -5.29 -10.49
C GLY A 167 3.96 -5.63 -11.96
N GLU A 168 5.02 -5.81 -12.74
CA GLU A 168 4.93 -6.23 -14.15
C GLU A 168 4.10 -7.52 -14.34
N ARG A 169 4.29 -8.52 -13.47
CA ARG A 169 3.52 -9.77 -13.53
C ARG A 169 2.05 -9.52 -13.27
N LYS A 170 1.74 -8.77 -12.21
CA LYS A 170 0.37 -8.41 -11.85
C LYS A 170 -0.32 -7.62 -12.97
N GLN A 171 0.37 -6.65 -13.57
CA GLN A 171 -0.16 -5.87 -14.69
C GLN A 171 -0.40 -6.74 -15.94
N LYS A 172 0.52 -7.65 -16.27
CA LYS A 172 0.34 -8.62 -17.38
C LYS A 172 -0.85 -9.57 -17.14
N ASP A 173 -1.09 -9.99 -15.90
CA ASP A 173 -2.24 -10.82 -15.53
C ASP A 173 -3.56 -10.02 -15.55
N GLU A 174 -3.55 -8.75 -15.12
CA GLU A 174 -4.69 -7.83 -15.21
C GLU A 174 -5.03 -7.50 -16.68
N ASP A 175 -4.04 -7.22 -17.52
CA ASP A 175 -4.20 -7.06 -18.98
C ASP A 175 -4.77 -8.32 -19.63
N ARG A 176 -4.29 -9.52 -19.25
CA ARG A 176 -4.83 -10.80 -19.77
C ARG A 176 -6.30 -10.95 -19.40
N LYS A 177 -6.64 -10.67 -18.14
CA LYS A 177 -8.02 -10.73 -17.64
C LYS A 177 -8.94 -9.75 -18.38
N MET A 178 -8.51 -8.49 -18.56
CA MET A 178 -9.28 -7.48 -19.29
C MET A 178 -9.53 -7.88 -20.74
N ARG A 179 -8.53 -8.46 -21.44
CA ARG A 179 -8.68 -8.98 -22.80
C ARG A 179 -9.65 -10.16 -22.88
N GLU A 180 -9.64 -11.05 -21.88
CA GLU A 180 -10.59 -12.17 -21.81
C GLU A 180 -12.03 -11.70 -21.52
N GLU A 181 -12.22 -10.71 -20.65
CA GLU A 181 -13.52 -10.08 -20.37
C GLU A 181 -14.07 -9.38 -21.63
N HIS A 182 -13.26 -8.58 -22.33
CA HIS A 182 -13.66 -7.96 -23.60
C HIS A 182 -14.03 -9.00 -24.68
N ARG A 183 -13.30 -10.13 -24.75
CA ARG A 183 -13.62 -11.20 -25.71
C ARG A 183 -14.94 -11.90 -25.38
N LYS A 184 -15.25 -12.11 -24.09
CA LYS A 184 -16.55 -12.67 -23.65
C LYS A 184 -17.71 -11.74 -23.99
N ASN A 185 -17.58 -10.44 -23.70
CA ASN A 185 -18.63 -9.45 -23.98
C ASN A 185 -18.91 -9.31 -25.49
N ALA A 186 -17.86 -9.26 -26.32
CA ALA A 186 -18.03 -9.24 -27.77
C ALA A 186 -18.71 -10.51 -28.31
N SER A 187 -18.33 -11.68 -27.80
CA SER A 187 -18.95 -12.95 -28.20
C SER A 187 -20.42 -13.07 -27.78
N ALA A 188 -20.82 -12.45 -26.66
CA ALA A 188 -22.21 -12.42 -26.20
C ALA A 188 -23.09 -11.51 -27.07
N GLN A 189 -22.54 -10.42 -27.61
CA GLN A 189 -23.25 -9.54 -28.55
C GLN A 189 -23.47 -10.21 -29.92
N SER A 190 -22.53 -11.04 -30.40
CA SER A 190 -22.71 -11.78 -31.67
C SER A 190 -23.77 -12.90 -31.61
N SER A 191 -24.22 -13.33 -30.42
CA SER A 191 -25.21 -14.41 -30.27
C SER A 191 -26.68 -13.97 -30.37
N ILE A 192 -26.98 -12.71 -30.68
CA ILE A 192 -28.36 -12.15 -30.69
C ILE A 192 -28.96 -11.95 -32.10
N THR A 193 -28.24 -12.24 -33.19
CA THR A 193 -28.68 -11.88 -34.56
C THR A 193 -29.08 -13.08 -35.44
N GLN A 194 -30.26 -13.66 -35.16
CA GLN A 194 -30.98 -14.67 -35.97
C GLN A 194 -32.50 -14.66 -35.63
N ILE A 195 -33.49 -14.81 -36.53
CA ILE A 195 -33.46 -14.85 -38.01
C ILE A 195 -34.24 -13.65 -38.66
N PRO A 196 -35.55 -13.62 -39.03
CA PRO A 196 -35.97 -12.74 -40.14
C PRO A 196 -37.20 -11.79 -39.97
N ASP A 197 -37.12 -10.70 -40.72
CA ASP A 197 -38.10 -10.01 -41.60
C ASP A 197 -39.63 -9.88 -41.28
N SER A 198 -40.10 -8.64 -41.50
CA SER A 198 -41.44 -8.17 -41.92
C SER A 198 -42.70 -8.35 -41.03
N SER A 199 -43.18 -7.21 -40.53
CA SER A 199 -44.52 -6.71 -40.92
C SER A 199 -44.60 -5.17 -40.75
N ASN A 200 -45.25 -4.50 -41.71
CA ASN A 200 -45.49 -3.05 -41.68
C ASN A 200 -46.91 -2.78 -41.15
N SER A 201 -47.04 -1.88 -40.17
CA SER A 201 -48.34 -1.28 -39.81
C SER A 201 -48.11 0.08 -39.16
N GLU A 202 -48.64 1.12 -39.81
CA GLU A 202 -48.63 2.49 -39.30
C GLU A 202 -49.75 2.68 -38.26
N SER A 203 -49.47 3.43 -37.20
CA SER A 203 -50.47 4.18 -36.43
C SER A 203 -49.77 5.23 -35.58
N GLU A 204 -49.87 6.51 -35.96
CA GLU A 204 -49.54 7.61 -35.06
C GLU A 204 -50.66 7.74 -34.00
N GLU A 205 -50.30 7.72 -32.72
CA GLU A 205 -51.04 8.48 -31.71
C GLU A 205 -50.07 9.24 -30.81
N ASN A 206 -50.36 10.52 -30.64
CA ASN A 206 -49.59 11.51 -29.90
C ASN A 206 -50.22 11.70 -28.51
N ILE A 207 -49.49 11.39 -27.43
CA ILE A 207 -49.86 11.78 -26.06
C ILE A 207 -48.60 12.11 -25.22
N GLU A 208 -48.57 13.36 -24.76
CA GLU A 208 -48.01 13.91 -23.52
C GLU A 208 -46.54 13.67 -23.12
N GLU A 209 -45.77 14.76 -23.17
CA GLU A 209 -44.53 14.95 -22.40
C GLU A 209 -44.83 15.02 -20.89
N GLN A 210 -44.85 13.86 -20.21
CA GLN A 210 -44.78 13.82 -18.75
C GLN A 210 -43.33 13.67 -18.30
N GLN A 211 -42.80 14.73 -17.66
CA GLN A 211 -41.46 14.75 -17.08
C GLN A 211 -41.35 13.78 -15.89
N GLN A 212 -41.07 12.50 -16.18
CA GLN A 212 -40.67 11.55 -15.14
C GLN A 212 -39.19 11.72 -14.80
N HIS A 213 -38.96 12.00 -13.52
CA HIS A 213 -37.66 12.10 -12.88
C HIS A 213 -36.92 10.76 -13.01
N LYS A 214 -36.06 10.62 -14.03
CA LYS A 214 -35.09 9.52 -14.08
C LYS A 214 -33.90 9.89 -13.24
N ASP A 215 -33.81 9.25 -12.08
CA ASP A 215 -32.59 9.26 -11.27
C ASP A 215 -31.44 8.76 -12.15
N LYS A 216 -30.49 9.65 -12.40
CA LYS A 216 -29.28 9.32 -13.13
C LYS A 216 -28.34 8.67 -12.14
N ASP A 217 -28.33 7.34 -12.12
CA ASP A 217 -27.26 6.57 -11.51
C ASP A 217 -25.94 6.98 -12.16
N TYR A 218 -25.21 7.86 -11.49
CA TYR A 218 -23.83 8.18 -11.80
C TYR A 218 -23.01 6.97 -11.37
N GLU A 219 -22.67 6.12 -12.34
CA GLU A 219 -21.64 5.10 -12.17
C GLU A 219 -20.31 5.81 -11.89
N ILE A 220 -20.00 5.99 -10.61
CA ILE A 220 -18.74 6.55 -10.15
C ILE A 220 -17.67 5.52 -10.47
N ASP A 221 -16.71 5.89 -11.33
CA ASP A 221 -15.60 5.03 -11.69
C ASP A 221 -14.70 4.79 -10.46
N ILE A 222 -14.85 3.62 -9.82
CA ILE A 222 -14.19 3.29 -8.55
C ILE A 222 -12.74 2.87 -8.83
N PRO A 223 -11.72 3.55 -8.26
CA PRO A 223 -10.33 3.16 -8.44
C PRO A 223 -10.06 1.70 -8.07
N LEU A 224 -9.29 1.01 -8.92
CA LEU A 224 -8.98 -0.43 -8.92
C LEU A 224 -8.52 -1.06 -7.60
N TYR A 225 -8.19 -0.26 -6.58
CA TYR A 225 -7.78 -0.71 -5.25
C TYR A 225 -8.91 -1.46 -4.50
N TYR A 226 -10.17 -1.02 -4.63
CA TYR A 226 -11.26 -1.49 -3.75
C TYR A 226 -11.90 -2.83 -4.16
N LYS A 227 -11.86 -3.20 -5.44
CA LYS A 227 -12.50 -4.43 -5.96
C LYS A 227 -11.92 -5.73 -5.36
N LYS A 228 -10.73 -5.65 -4.74
CA LYS A 228 -10.04 -6.78 -4.09
C LYS A 228 -10.40 -6.96 -2.60
N GLN A 229 -10.96 -5.95 -1.94
CA GLN A 229 -11.38 -6.07 -0.54
C GLN A 229 -12.79 -6.68 -0.43
N LEU A 230 -13.72 -6.28 -1.30
CA LEU A 230 -15.09 -6.82 -1.30
C LEU A 230 -15.16 -8.32 -1.61
N CYS A 231 -14.29 -8.86 -2.45
CA CYS A 231 -14.26 -10.31 -2.71
C CYS A 231 -13.63 -11.14 -1.58
N TYR A 232 -12.95 -10.51 -0.61
CA TYR A 232 -12.36 -11.21 0.54
C TYR A 232 -13.29 -11.24 1.76
N ALA A 233 -14.29 -10.36 1.80
CA ALA A 233 -15.25 -10.23 2.90
C ALA A 233 -16.48 -11.16 2.80
N VAL A 234 -16.67 -11.86 1.68
CA VAL A 234 -17.84 -12.74 1.46
C VAL A 234 -17.57 -14.19 1.88
N ASP A 235 -16.30 -14.62 1.94
CA ASP A 235 -15.91 -16.02 2.20
C ASP A 235 -15.63 -16.36 3.69
N VAL A 236 -16.03 -15.49 4.64
CA VAL A 236 -15.61 -15.61 6.07
C VAL A 236 -16.77 -15.77 7.07
N GLU A 237 -18.01 -15.45 6.70
CA GLU A 237 -19.16 -15.39 7.63
C GLU A 237 -20.01 -16.68 7.69
N GLU A 238 -19.52 -17.83 7.22
CA GLU A 238 -20.18 -19.12 7.47
C GLU A 238 -19.18 -20.25 7.77
N SER A 239 -19.15 -20.69 9.04
CA SER A 239 -18.52 -21.91 9.62
C SER A 239 -17.48 -21.71 10.74
N SER A 240 -17.93 -21.14 11.87
CA SER A 240 -17.54 -21.61 13.21
C SER A 240 -18.84 -22.04 13.90
N GLU A 241 -18.99 -23.22 14.53
CA GLU A 241 -18.03 -23.97 15.36
C GLU A 241 -18.17 -25.52 15.20
N LEU A 242 -17.27 -26.27 15.87
CA LEU A 242 -17.20 -27.74 16.02
C LEU A 242 -16.79 -28.50 14.72
N ASP A 243 -15.66 -29.22 14.66
CA ASP A 243 -15.36 -30.33 15.56
C ASP A 243 -13.86 -30.74 15.61
N ILE A 244 -13.48 -31.53 16.62
CA ILE A 244 -12.10 -31.99 16.86
C ILE A 244 -11.80 -33.25 16.01
N ALA A 245 -10.94 -33.13 15.00
CA ALA A 245 -10.44 -34.30 14.25
C ALA A 245 -8.94 -34.22 13.94
N THR A 246 -8.19 -35.24 14.37
CA THR A 246 -6.76 -35.43 14.12
C THR A 246 -6.43 -35.41 12.62
N LYS A 247 -5.46 -34.59 12.19
CA LYS A 247 -4.95 -34.61 10.81
C LYS A 247 -4.29 -35.95 10.50
N LYS A 248 -5.00 -36.85 9.81
CA LYS A 248 -4.44 -38.10 9.28
C LYS A 248 -3.26 -37.79 8.33
N PRO A 249 -2.15 -38.53 8.38
CA PRO A 249 -1.12 -38.45 7.35
C PRO A 249 -1.72 -38.88 6.00
N ARG A 250 -1.43 -38.13 4.94
CA ARG A 250 -1.79 -38.55 3.57
C ARG A 250 -0.83 -39.65 3.13
N ILE A 251 -1.21 -40.90 3.40
CA ILE A 251 -0.59 -42.07 2.78
C ILE A 251 -1.06 -42.08 1.32
N LEU A 252 -0.14 -41.86 0.38
CA LEU A 252 -0.37 -42.18 -1.02
C LEU A 252 -0.37 -43.72 -1.14
N GLN A 253 -1.51 -44.29 -1.55
CA GLN A 253 -1.67 -45.75 -1.67
C GLN A 253 -1.25 -46.30 -3.02
N ASP A 254 -0.96 -45.45 -4.00
CA ASP A 254 -0.56 -45.87 -5.33
C ASP A 254 0.96 -45.78 -5.47
N MET A 255 1.62 -46.93 -5.66
CA MET A 255 3.04 -46.96 -5.98
C MET A 255 3.20 -46.53 -7.43
N MET A 256 3.77 -45.34 -7.63
CA MET A 256 4.07 -44.82 -8.97
C MET A 256 4.81 -45.88 -9.79
N SER A 257 4.32 -46.17 -11.00
CA SER A 257 5.01 -47.12 -11.87
C SER A 257 6.40 -46.57 -12.24
N PRO A 258 7.39 -47.43 -12.58
CA PRO A 258 8.72 -46.96 -12.99
C PRO A 258 8.65 -45.90 -14.12
N SER A 259 7.74 -46.10 -15.07
CA SER A 259 7.41 -45.15 -16.15
C SER A 259 6.96 -43.77 -15.66
N ASP A 260 6.14 -43.71 -14.61
CA ASP A 260 5.67 -42.43 -14.05
C ASP A 260 6.77 -41.68 -13.33
N VAL A 261 7.70 -42.40 -12.68
CA VAL A 261 8.88 -41.83 -12.04
C VAL A 261 9.80 -41.22 -13.12
N ALA A 262 10.11 -41.95 -14.18
CA ALA A 262 10.90 -41.43 -15.31
C ALA A 262 10.26 -40.17 -15.93
N SER A 263 8.95 -40.21 -16.22
CA SER A 263 8.18 -39.07 -16.76
C SER A 263 8.19 -37.84 -15.83
N ALA A 264 8.09 -38.05 -14.51
CA ALA A 264 8.19 -36.98 -13.53
C ALA A 264 9.61 -36.37 -13.48
N LEU A 265 10.65 -37.21 -13.56
CA LEU A 265 12.06 -36.78 -13.57
C LEU A 265 12.45 -36.00 -14.83
N ASP A 266 11.86 -36.31 -15.98
CA ASP A 266 12.07 -35.56 -17.22
C ASP A 266 11.44 -34.16 -17.17
N ARG A 267 10.23 -34.02 -16.61
CA ARG A 267 9.54 -32.72 -16.44
C ARG A 267 10.33 -31.72 -15.60
N ILE A 268 11.13 -32.20 -14.65
CA ILE A 268 11.95 -31.36 -13.76
C ILE A 268 13.37 -31.09 -14.31
N ASN A 269 13.70 -31.58 -15.51
CA ASN A 269 14.95 -31.33 -16.23
C ASN A 269 16.22 -31.54 -15.36
N LEU A 270 16.26 -32.64 -14.62
CA LEU A 270 17.44 -32.99 -13.83
C LEU A 270 18.58 -33.48 -14.73
N SER A 271 19.76 -32.89 -14.54
CA SER A 271 21.04 -33.41 -15.07
C SER A 271 21.42 -34.70 -14.35
N ASP A 272 21.99 -35.68 -15.07
CA ASP A 272 22.27 -37.03 -14.54
C ASP A 272 23.09 -37.02 -13.24
N ARG A 273 24.09 -36.15 -13.11
CA ARG A 273 24.86 -35.98 -11.86
C ARG A 273 24.00 -35.64 -10.63
N LYS A 274 22.92 -34.87 -10.80
CA LYS A 274 21.97 -34.55 -9.71
C LYS A 274 21.02 -35.72 -9.45
N PHE A 275 20.61 -36.43 -10.50
CA PHE A 275 19.82 -37.65 -10.38
C PHE A 275 20.58 -38.73 -9.58
N THR A 276 21.86 -39.00 -9.89
CA THR A 276 22.66 -39.99 -9.15
C THR A 276 22.80 -39.65 -7.67
N ILE A 277 22.98 -38.36 -7.32
CA ILE A 277 23.04 -37.91 -5.91
C ILE A 277 21.70 -38.16 -5.20
N LEU A 278 20.58 -37.82 -5.85
CA LEU A 278 19.23 -38.04 -5.32
C LEU A 278 18.93 -39.53 -5.14
N ALA A 279 19.22 -40.34 -6.16
CA ALA A 279 19.03 -41.78 -6.14
C ALA A 279 19.87 -42.48 -5.05
N ALA A 280 21.15 -42.09 -4.89
CA ALA A 280 22.01 -42.63 -3.84
C ALA A 280 21.49 -42.28 -2.44
N ALA A 281 21.01 -41.04 -2.23
CA ALA A 281 20.41 -40.63 -0.96
C ALA A 281 19.11 -41.40 -0.64
N ILE A 282 18.27 -41.67 -1.64
CA ILE A 282 17.05 -42.48 -1.49
C ILE A 282 17.41 -43.94 -1.19
N ALA A 283 18.39 -44.52 -1.89
CA ALA A 283 18.85 -45.89 -1.66
C ALA A 283 19.40 -46.07 -0.24
N GLN A 284 20.24 -45.13 0.23
CA GLN A 284 20.73 -45.09 1.62
C GLN A 284 19.60 -44.97 2.64
N ALA A 285 18.64 -44.05 2.42
CA ALA A 285 17.48 -43.89 3.29
C ALA A 285 16.56 -45.13 3.29
N SER A 286 16.59 -45.93 2.21
CA SER A 286 15.84 -47.18 2.06
C SER A 286 16.61 -48.43 2.54
N GLY A 287 17.81 -48.25 3.09
CA GLY A 287 18.65 -49.34 3.61
C GLY A 287 19.30 -50.23 2.54
N GLN A 288 19.36 -49.79 1.28
CA GLN A 288 20.02 -50.55 0.22
C GLN A 288 21.53 -50.29 0.17
N SER A 289 22.31 -51.36 -0.01
CA SER A 289 23.75 -51.29 -0.30
C SER A 289 23.99 -50.56 -1.62
N LEU A 290 24.87 -49.56 -1.62
CA LEU A 290 25.27 -48.85 -2.85
C LEU A 290 26.26 -49.65 -3.71
N ASP A 291 26.81 -50.74 -3.18
CA ASP A 291 27.84 -51.53 -3.87
C ASP A 291 27.23 -52.52 -4.90
N ASP A 292 25.93 -52.80 -4.81
CA ASP A 292 25.24 -53.83 -5.61
C ASP A 292 24.40 -53.25 -6.79
N ALA A 293 24.32 -51.93 -6.95
CA ALA A 293 23.40 -51.30 -7.92
C ALA A 293 24.04 -50.17 -8.76
N ALA A 294 24.06 -50.36 -10.08
CA ALA A 294 24.42 -49.31 -11.02
C ALA A 294 23.30 -48.26 -11.14
N LEU A 295 23.45 -47.13 -10.45
CA LEU A 295 22.47 -46.02 -10.43
C LEU A 295 22.56 -45.14 -11.70
N SER A 296 22.02 -45.62 -12.82
CA SER A 296 21.82 -44.83 -14.05
C SER A 296 20.36 -44.41 -14.23
N ARG A 297 20.13 -43.39 -15.07
CA ARG A 297 18.77 -42.94 -15.45
C ARG A 297 17.98 -44.05 -16.16
N SER A 298 18.68 -44.95 -16.84
CA SER A 298 18.14 -46.15 -17.50
C SER A 298 17.80 -47.31 -16.55
N THR A 299 18.18 -47.25 -15.27
CA THR A 299 17.81 -48.26 -14.25
C THR A 299 16.36 -48.09 -13.75
N VAL A 300 15.67 -47.00 -14.10
CA VAL A 300 14.30 -46.65 -13.64
C VAL A 300 13.24 -46.96 -14.71
N HIS A 301 13.50 -47.93 -15.59
CA HIS A 301 12.71 -48.16 -16.80
C HIS A 301 11.60 -49.20 -16.66
#